data_AF-A0A1J3H3Q5-F1
#
_entry.id   AF-A0A1J3H3Q5-F1
#
_cell.length_a   1.000
_cell.length_b   1.000
_cell.length_c   1.000
_cell.angle_alpha   90.00
_cell.angle_beta   90.00
_cell.angle_gamma   90.00
#
_symmetry.space_group_name_H-M   'P 1'
#
loop_
_entity.id
_entity.type
_entity.pdbx_description
1 polymer ?
#
loop_
_entity_poly.entity_id
_entity_poly.type
_entity_poly.pdbx_seq_one_letter_code
_entity_poly.pdbx_strand_id
1 'polypeptide(L)'
;GQSFTFDSIADPESTQEQMFQLVGAPLVENCLSGFNSSVFAYGQTGSGKTYTMWGPANGLLKEHLSGDQRGLTPRVFERLFARIKEEQVKHAERQ
;
A
#
# COMPACT_ATOMS: atom_id res chain seq x y z
N GLY A 1 -0.56 -17.06 -29.00
CA GLY A 1 -0.80 -16.07 -27.92
C GLY A 1 0.54 -15.49 -27.52
N GLN A 2 0.59 -14.22 -27.13
CA GLN A 2 1.75 -13.65 -26.47
C GLN A 2 1.71 -14.00 -24.98
N SER A 3 2.85 -14.40 -24.43
CA SER A 3 3.04 -14.61 -23.00
C SER A 3 3.78 -13.40 -22.42
N PHE A 4 3.35 -12.93 -21.26
CA PHE A 4 3.99 -11.85 -20.52
C PHE A 4 4.41 -12.39 -19.15
N THR A 5 5.54 -11.89 -18.64
CA THR A 5 6.07 -12.25 -17.32
C THR A 5 6.25 -10.97 -16.51
N PHE A 6 5.80 -11.01 -15.26
CA PHE A 6 5.90 -9.91 -14.29
C PHE A 6 6.35 -10.50 -12.96
N ASP A 7 6.82 -9.66 -12.03
CA ASP A 7 7.20 -10.09 -10.68
C ASP A 7 6.02 -10.74 -9.93
N SER A 8 4.80 -10.25 -10.19
CA SER A 8 3.56 -10.81 -9.66
C SER A 8 2.36 -10.42 -10.53
N ILE A 9 1.36 -11.29 -10.56
CA ILE A 9 0.08 -11.07 -11.25
C ILE A 9 -1.03 -11.25 -10.21
N ALA A 10 -1.85 -10.23 -10.02
CA ALA A 10 -2.98 -10.26 -9.09
C ALA A 10 -4.27 -10.57 -9.85
N ASP A 11 -5.03 -11.56 -9.38
CA ASP A 11 -6.34 -11.91 -9.93
C ASP A 11 -7.41 -10.88 -9.55
N PRO A 12 -8.54 -10.80 -10.27
CA PRO A 12 -9.64 -9.87 -9.96
C PRO A 12 -10.21 -10.00 -8.53
N GLU A 13 -10.07 -11.16 -7.91
CA GLU A 13 -10.49 -11.44 -6.53
C GLU A 13 -9.46 -10.96 -5.48
N SER A 14 -8.31 -10.44 -5.92
CA SER A 14 -7.26 -9.95 -5.02
C SER A 14 -7.75 -8.74 -4.23
N THR A 15 -7.58 -8.81 -2.92
CA THR A 15 -8.01 -7.78 -1.98
C THR A 15 -6.99 -6.64 -1.88
N GLN A 16 -7.45 -5.48 -1.40
CA GLN A 16 -6.57 -4.34 -1.12
C GLN A 16 -5.51 -4.65 -0.06
N GLU A 17 -5.82 -5.54 0.87
CA GLU A 17 -4.85 -6.02 1.86
C GLU A 17 -3.75 -6.86 1.21
N GLN A 18 -4.10 -7.78 0.31
CA GLN A 18 -3.10 -8.55 -0.44
C GLN A 18 -2.21 -7.65 -1.29
N MET A 19 -2.78 -6.63 -1.94
CA MET A 19 -1.99 -5.64 -2.68
C MET A 19 -1.05 -4.84 -1.77
N PHE A 20 -1.49 -4.51 -0.57
CA PHE A 20 -0.66 -3.86 0.42
C PHE A 20 0.49 -4.77 0.89
N GLN A 21 0.23 -6.04 1.19
CA GLN A 21 1.29 -6.98 1.57
C GLN A 21 2.31 -7.18 0.45
N LEU A 22 1.85 -7.22 -0.79
CA LEU A 22 2.71 -7.42 -1.96
C LEU A 22 3.58 -6.20 -2.28
N VAL A 23 3.03 -4.98 -2.20
CA VAL A 23 3.69 -3.75 -2.68
C VAL A 23 3.96 -2.75 -1.56
N GLY A 24 2.98 -2.52 -0.70
CA GLY A 24 3.03 -1.48 0.34
C GLY A 24 3.94 -1.82 1.52
N ALA A 25 3.90 -3.06 2.03
CA ALA A 25 4.73 -3.46 3.16
C ALA A 25 6.24 -3.41 2.84
N PRO A 26 6.73 -3.97 1.70
CA PRO A 26 8.13 -3.82 1.30
C PRO A 26 8.55 -2.35 1.12
N LEU A 27 7.66 -1.52 0.59
CA LEU A 27 7.91 -0.09 0.41
C LEU A 27 8.16 0.62 1.75
N VAL A 28 7.39 0.29 2.80
CA VAL A 28 7.58 0.88 4.13
C VAL A 28 8.92 0.44 4.74
N GLU A 29 9.24 -0.86 4.68
CA GLU A 29 10.50 -1.35 5.27
C GLU A 29 11.73 -0.79 4.53
N ASN A 30 11.66 -0.65 3.20
CA ASN A 30 12.73 0.01 2.41
C ASN A 30 12.89 1.49 2.81
N CYS A 31 11.78 2.21 2.98
CA CYS A 31 11.81 3.61 3.42
C CYS A 31 12.44 3.76 4.80
N LEU A 32 12.07 2.91 5.76
CA LEU A 32 12.65 2.92 7.12
C LEU A 32 14.11 2.48 7.15
N SER A 33 14.54 1.69 6.17
CA SER A 33 15.95 1.29 5.99
C SER A 33 16.80 2.39 5.33
N GLY A 34 16.21 3.57 5.06
CA GLY A 34 16.91 4.74 4.49
C GLY A 34 16.92 4.78 2.96
N PHE A 35 16.15 3.93 2.28
CA PHE A 35 16.05 3.95 0.81
C PHE A 35 14.88 4.81 0.33
N ASN A 36 15.13 5.57 -0.75
CA ASN A 36 14.05 6.24 -1.47
C ASN A 36 13.15 5.18 -2.12
N SER A 37 11.85 5.26 -1.85
CA SER A 37 10.86 4.33 -2.41
C SER A 37 9.77 5.11 -3.15
N SER A 38 9.34 4.58 -4.30
CA SER A 38 8.31 5.20 -5.13
C SER A 38 7.35 4.14 -5.65
N VAL A 39 6.06 4.48 -5.70
CA VAL A 39 5.00 3.64 -6.26
C VAL A 39 4.05 4.51 -7.09
N PHE A 40 3.69 4.03 -8.28
CA PHE A 40 2.71 4.66 -9.15
C PHE A 40 1.88 3.59 -9.85
N ALA A 41 0.59 3.87 -10.05
CA ALA A 41 -0.31 3.00 -10.79
C ALA A 41 -0.45 3.51 -12.24
N TYR A 42 -0.33 2.63 -13.22
CA TYR A 42 -0.45 2.95 -14.65
C TYR A 42 -1.50 2.08 -15.34
N GLY A 43 -2.12 2.60 -16.41
CA GLY A 43 -3.18 1.93 -17.15
C GLY A 43 -4.24 2.89 -17.70
N GLN A 44 -5.14 2.39 -18.55
CA GLN A 44 -6.22 3.19 -19.15
C GLN A 44 -7.23 3.72 -18.12
N THR A 45 -8.04 4.71 -18.50
CA THR A 45 -9.15 5.18 -17.65
C THR A 45 -10.12 4.02 -17.34
N GLY A 46 -10.57 3.92 -16.10
CA GLY A 46 -11.41 2.82 -15.62
C GLY A 46 -10.64 1.55 -15.19
N SER A 47 -9.32 1.46 -15.37
CA SER A 47 -8.53 0.27 -15.04
C SER A 47 -8.22 0.06 -13.55
N GLY A 48 -8.84 0.83 -12.65
CA GLY A 48 -8.64 0.66 -11.20
C GLY A 48 -7.48 1.43 -10.56
N LYS A 49 -6.70 2.26 -11.27
CA LYS A 49 -5.57 3.02 -10.68
C LYS A 49 -5.91 3.76 -9.37
N THR A 50 -6.99 4.55 -9.37
CA THR A 50 -7.45 5.29 -8.19
C THR A 50 -7.91 4.33 -7.08
N TYR A 51 -8.58 3.24 -7.47
CA TYR A 51 -9.01 2.21 -6.54
C TYR A 51 -7.82 1.54 -5.84
N THR A 52 -6.77 1.16 -6.57
CA THR A 52 -5.56 0.58 -5.99
C THR A 52 -4.85 1.55 -5.03
N MET A 53 -4.67 2.81 -5.45
CA MET A 53 -3.91 3.79 -4.64
C MET A 53 -4.68 4.30 -3.42
N TRP A 54 -5.97 4.60 -3.57
CA TRP A 54 -6.76 5.28 -2.53
C TRP A 54 -7.94 4.46 -2.00
N GLY A 55 -8.45 3.52 -2.79
CA GLY A 55 -9.71 2.82 -2.55
C GLY A 55 -10.85 3.40 -3.40
N PRO A 56 -12.11 3.03 -3.12
CA PRO A 56 -13.27 3.52 -3.86
C PRO A 56 -13.27 5.06 -3.98
N ALA A 57 -13.64 5.60 -5.14
CA ALA A 57 -13.62 7.06 -5.39
C ALA A 57 -14.44 7.86 -4.35
N ASN A 58 -15.52 7.25 -3.85
CA ASN A 58 -16.40 7.84 -2.82
C ASN A 58 -15.77 7.82 -1.42
N GLY A 59 -14.68 7.07 -1.24
CA GLY A 59 -13.99 6.88 0.02
C GLY A 59 -13.09 8.02 0.43
N LEU A 60 -12.71 8.89 -0.50
CA LEU A 60 -12.04 10.16 -0.17
C LEU A 60 -13.01 11.17 0.49
N LEU A 61 -14.32 11.00 0.31
CA LEU A 61 -15.37 11.91 0.77
C LEU A 61 -16.21 11.35 1.92
N LYS A 62 -16.09 10.05 2.23
CA LYS A 62 -16.83 9.40 3.31
C LYS A 62 -15.83 8.88 4.33
N GLU A 63 -15.88 9.45 5.54
CA GLU A 63 -15.08 9.06 6.71
C GLU A 63 -15.27 7.59 7.15
N HIS A 64 -16.20 6.85 6.52
CA HIS A 64 -16.56 5.48 6.85
C HIS A 64 -16.43 4.53 5.66
N LEU A 65 -15.26 4.50 5.01
CA LEU A 65 -14.91 3.29 4.27
C LEU A 65 -14.77 2.14 5.27
N SER A 66 -15.40 1.00 4.97
CA SER A 66 -15.00 -0.28 5.60
C SER A 66 -13.49 -0.43 5.43
N GLY A 67 -12.76 -0.62 6.53
CA GLY A 67 -11.28 -0.59 6.55
C GLY A 67 -10.63 -1.45 5.46
N ASP A 68 -11.31 -2.52 5.05
CA ASP A 68 -10.90 -3.50 4.04
C ASP A 68 -10.78 -2.95 2.62
N GLN A 69 -11.44 -1.84 2.30
CA GLN A 69 -11.46 -1.26 0.94
C GLN A 69 -10.43 -0.13 0.76
N ARG A 70 -9.75 0.30 1.82
CA ARG A 70 -8.70 1.34 1.74
C ARG A 70 -7.56 0.89 0.82
N GLY A 71 -7.07 1.78 -0.04
CA GLY A 71 -5.98 1.50 -0.96
C GLY A 71 -4.58 1.55 -0.35
N LEU A 72 -3.56 1.51 -1.20
CA LEU A 72 -2.15 1.50 -0.81
C LEU A 72 -1.76 2.73 0.02
N THR A 73 -2.08 3.94 -0.44
CA THR A 73 -1.65 5.19 0.20
C THR A 73 -2.04 5.28 1.68
N PRO A 74 -3.33 5.15 2.07
CA PRO A 74 -3.71 5.21 3.49
C PRO A 74 -3.09 4.08 4.31
N ARG A 75 -2.96 2.86 3.77
CA ARG A 75 -2.34 1.72 4.47
C ARG A 75 -0.84 1.92 4.69
N VAL A 76 -0.13 2.42 3.68
CA VAL A 76 1.31 2.74 3.74
C VAL A 76 1.58 3.79 4.81
N PHE A 77 0.80 4.87 4.86
CA PHE A 77 0.98 5.89 5.90
C PHE A 77 0.71 5.35 7.30
N GLU A 78 -0.37 4.61 7.50
CA GLU A 78 -0.69 3.99 8.79
C GLU A 78 0.45 3.07 9.26
N ARG A 79 0.91 2.18 8.38
CA ARG A 79 2.02 1.27 8.67
C ARG A 79 3.32 2.01 8.94
N LEU A 80 3.64 3.05 8.16
CA LEU A 80 4.85 3.84 8.32
C LEU A 80 4.89 4.50 9.70
N PHE A 81 3.82 5.19 10.10
CA PHE A 81 3.76 5.85 11.40
C PHE A 81 3.75 4.86 12.57
N ALA A 82 3.05 3.72 12.43
CA ALA A 82 3.10 2.65 13.42
C ALA A 82 4.54 2.15 13.61
N ARG A 83 5.27 1.91 12.51
CA ARG A 83 6.65 1.45 12.55
C ARG A 83 7.63 2.47 13.12
N ILE A 84 7.48 3.74 12.78
CA ILE A 84 8.28 4.81 13.39
C ILE A 84 8.12 4.79 14.92
N LYS A 85 6.89 4.65 15.42
CA LYS A 85 6.61 4.58 16.86
C LYS A 85 7.24 3.34 17.51
N GLU A 86 7.14 2.16 16.87
CA GLU A 86 7.77 0.93 17.36
C GLU A 86 9.29 1.07 17.47
N GLU A 87 9.94 1.66 16.47
CA GLU A 87 11.39 1.87 16.49
C GLU A 87 11.80 2.87 17.59
N GLN A 88 11.04 3.95 17.80
CA GLN A 88 11.29 4.88 18.91
C GLN A 88 11.23 4.22 20.28
N VAL A 89 10.24 3.33 20.50
CA VAL A 89 10.12 2.58 21.77
C VAL A 89 11.31 1.66 21.97
N LYS A 90 11.70 0.89 20.94
CA LYS A 90 12.87 0.00 21.01
C LYS A 90 14.17 0.76 21.28
N HIS A 91 14.31 1.97 20.74
CA HIS A 91 15.48 2.81 21.00
C HIS A 91 15.50 3.35 22.44
N ALA A 92 14.34 3.66 23.02
CA ALA A 92 14.24 4.11 24.40
C ALA A 92 14.52 2.99 25.42
N GLU A 93 14.10 1.75 25.14
CA GLU A 93 14.36 0.58 26.02
C GLU A 93 15.81 0.12 26.02
N ARG A 94 16.60 0.53 25.02
CA ARG A 94 18.03 0.20 24.89
C ARG A 94 18.96 1.23 25.54
N GLN A 95 18.43 2.34 26.06
CA GLN A 95 19.16 3.40 26.76
C GLN A 95 18.97 3.26 28.27
#